data_AF-A0A5S4H5I7-F1
#
_entry.id   AF-A0A5S4H5I7-F1
#
_cell.length_a   1.000
_cell.length_b   1.000
_cell.length_c   1.000
_cell.angle_alpha   90.00
_cell.angle_beta   90.00
_cell.angle_gamma   90.00
#
_symmetry.space_group_name_H-M   'P 1'
#
loop_
_entity.id
_entity.type
_entity.pdbx_description
1 polymer ?
#
loop_
_entity_poly.entity_id
_entity_poly.type
_entity_poly.pdbx_seq_one_letter_code
_entity_poly.pdbx_strand_id
1 'polypeptide(L)'
;MGDGRRRGPAGVDPGAGVPRGAHVDLLGGGRVRRREPDRLLPDRQARLPRRRPDGRPQAHRAADRVLRPLVRDPVRPADLRPRRRLRHRRRRDPAVNRHAQSLLLITLGLAAVWITLPTGEYLNYVRPGFRIPLLTAAAVLIVLGVAGLVRRPAPADHDDHGHDDHGHDHSRGPRVAWLLGLPVLVIAVVAPPALGSYMASRGTGRAPAPPADSRQYGEIAVSVAPTQMSIGEYIGRAFQAQRGNPRALEGVRVRLTGFVTPRREGGWYLTRMKIACCAGDAVAFRVIVHGVPQPPADRWVQVTGTWRRPPAGTPPTDEQAMDATQTVPIPRPEQPYD
;
A
#
# COMPACT_ATOMS: atom_id res chain seq x y z
N MET A 1 -83.65 -7.02 38.94
CA MET A 1 -83.42 -6.78 37.49
C MET A 1 -81.96 -6.39 37.34
N GLY A 2 -81.04 -7.25 36.91
CA GLY A 2 -81.13 -8.25 35.84
C GLY A 2 -80.33 -7.70 34.66
N ASP A 3 -79.05 -8.07 34.54
CA ASP A 3 -78.53 -9.06 33.56
C ASP A 3 -78.46 -8.44 32.12
N GLY A 4 -77.47 -8.67 31.27
CA GLY A 4 -76.35 -9.60 31.32
C GLY A 4 -75.39 -9.41 30.13
N ARG A 5 -74.51 -10.39 29.91
CA ARG A 5 -73.65 -10.47 28.71
C ARG A 5 -74.46 -10.90 27.47
N ARG A 6 -74.05 -10.49 26.24
CA ARG A 6 -73.69 -11.36 25.07
C ARG A 6 -74.04 -10.82 23.66
N ARG A 7 -73.19 -11.24 22.69
CA ARG A 7 -73.44 -11.56 21.25
C ARG A 7 -73.57 -10.41 20.22
N GLY A 8 -72.94 -10.62 19.05
CA GLY A 8 -73.26 -9.99 17.75
C GLY A 8 -74.40 -10.74 17.03
N PRO A 9 -74.43 -10.93 15.68
CA PRO A 9 -73.38 -10.74 14.66
C PRO A 9 -73.88 -10.14 13.29
N ALA A 10 -73.08 -10.35 12.22
CA ALA A 10 -73.47 -10.64 10.82
C ALA A 10 -73.46 -9.55 9.71
N GLY A 11 -72.75 -9.89 8.62
CA GLY A 11 -73.06 -9.53 7.22
C GLY A 11 -72.17 -8.45 6.55
N VAL A 12 -71.78 -8.51 5.27
CA VAL A 12 -71.83 -9.57 4.21
C VAL A 12 -70.66 -9.28 3.22
N ASP A 13 -70.02 -10.34 2.71
CA ASP A 13 -68.96 -10.33 1.65
C ASP A 13 -69.59 -10.60 0.26
N PRO A 14 -68.99 -10.28 -0.93
CA PRO A 14 -67.90 -11.15 -1.45
C PRO A 14 -66.89 -10.63 -2.53
N GLY A 15 -65.65 -11.14 -2.45
CA GLY A 15 -64.82 -11.62 -3.60
C GLY A 15 -63.97 -10.58 -4.37
N ALA A 16 -62.80 -10.89 -4.96
CA ALA A 16 -61.88 -12.05 -4.94
C ALA A 16 -60.54 -11.65 -5.62
N GLY A 17 -59.38 -12.33 -5.56
CA GLY A 17 -58.95 -13.54 -4.82
C GLY A 17 -57.79 -14.28 -5.52
N VAL A 18 -56.55 -14.23 -5.00
CA VAL A 18 -55.33 -14.89 -5.57
C VAL A 18 -54.57 -15.66 -4.46
N PRO A 19 -54.03 -16.89 -4.67
CA PRO A 19 -53.68 -17.80 -3.56
C PRO A 19 -52.18 -18.09 -3.30
N ARG A 20 -51.86 -18.42 -2.03
CA ARG A 20 -50.95 -19.49 -1.47
C ARG A 20 -49.56 -19.73 -2.13
N GLY A 21 -48.43 -20.00 -1.45
CA GLY A 21 -48.08 -20.44 -0.08
C GLY A 21 -46.91 -21.46 -0.17
N ALA A 22 -46.10 -21.84 0.82
CA ALA A 22 -45.93 -21.47 2.25
C ALA A 22 -44.52 -21.95 2.75
N HIS A 23 -44.19 -21.83 4.05
CA HIS A 23 -42.94 -22.33 4.68
C HIS A 23 -42.95 -23.86 4.92
N VAL A 24 -41.78 -24.52 4.85
CA VAL A 24 -41.48 -25.79 5.55
C VAL A 24 -40.01 -25.84 5.99
N ASP A 25 -39.79 -26.20 7.26
CA ASP A 25 -38.49 -26.51 7.89
C ASP A 25 -38.14 -28.00 7.70
N LEU A 26 -36.87 -28.37 7.47
CA LEU A 26 -36.41 -29.76 7.63
C LEU A 26 -34.94 -29.86 8.10
N LEU A 27 -34.78 -30.21 9.38
CA LEU A 27 -33.54 -30.75 9.95
C LEU A 27 -33.54 -32.30 9.88
N GLY A 28 -32.35 -32.88 9.68
CA GLY A 28 -32.07 -34.31 9.86
C GLY A 28 -32.16 -35.16 8.57
N GLY A 29 -31.34 -36.21 8.37
CA GLY A 29 -30.21 -36.66 9.19
C GLY A 29 -29.70 -38.06 8.80
N GLY A 30 -28.37 -38.24 8.72
CA GLY A 30 -27.71 -39.55 8.48
C GLY A 30 -27.72 -40.04 7.01
N ARG A 31 -26.84 -40.97 6.59
CA ARG A 31 -25.76 -41.70 7.30
C ARG A 31 -24.55 -41.94 6.37
N VAL A 32 -23.37 -42.10 6.97
CA VAL A 32 -22.12 -42.49 6.31
C VAL A 32 -22.08 -44.00 6.01
N ARG A 33 -21.47 -44.42 4.89
CA ARG A 33 -20.88 -45.77 4.73
C ARG A 33 -19.55 -45.78 3.95
N ARG A 34 -18.47 -45.90 4.73
CA ARG A 34 -17.16 -46.56 4.48
C ARG A 34 -16.36 -46.28 3.17
N ARG A 35 -15.14 -45.76 3.42
CA ARG A 35 -13.89 -45.81 2.62
C ARG A 35 -13.70 -44.71 1.55
N GLU A 36 -12.84 -43.76 1.90
CA GLU A 36 -12.03 -42.95 0.97
C GLU A 36 -11.01 -43.80 0.19
N PRO A 37 -10.34 -43.25 -0.83
CA PRO A 37 -10.71 -42.11 -1.68
C PRO A 37 -10.69 -42.51 -3.19
N ASP A 38 -11.00 -41.59 -4.10
CA ASP A 38 -10.13 -41.47 -5.28
C ASP A 38 -10.13 -40.09 -5.92
N ARG A 39 -8.95 -39.67 -6.40
CA ARG A 39 -8.75 -38.46 -7.20
C ARG A 39 -8.72 -38.87 -8.66
N LEU A 40 -9.35 -38.10 -9.56
CA LEU A 40 -8.88 -37.91 -10.94
C LEU A 40 -9.61 -36.74 -11.61
N LEU A 41 -8.88 -35.64 -11.85
CA LEU A 41 -9.16 -34.71 -12.94
C LEU A 41 -8.82 -35.44 -14.26
N PRO A 42 -9.59 -35.25 -15.36
CA PRO A 42 -9.26 -34.10 -16.22
C PRO A 42 -10.42 -33.43 -16.97
N ASP A 43 -10.14 -32.19 -17.36
CA ASP A 43 -10.69 -31.39 -18.46
C ASP A 43 -11.97 -31.83 -19.20
N ARG A 44 -12.97 -30.93 -19.21
CA ARG A 44 -13.77 -30.68 -20.41
C ARG A 44 -14.25 -29.23 -20.51
N GLN A 45 -14.09 -28.65 -21.69
CA GLN A 45 -14.40 -27.26 -21.99
C GLN A 45 -15.92 -26.97 -21.98
N ALA A 46 -16.29 -25.80 -21.46
CA ALA A 46 -17.68 -25.33 -21.43
C ALA A 46 -18.22 -25.01 -22.83
N ARG A 47 -19.36 -25.62 -23.21
CA ARG A 47 -20.14 -25.24 -24.40
C ARG A 47 -21.09 -24.10 -24.04
N LEU A 48 -20.86 -22.91 -24.60
CA LEU A 48 -21.83 -21.80 -24.56
C LEU A 48 -22.73 -21.83 -25.81
N PRO A 49 -24.08 -21.78 -25.67
CA PRO A 49 -24.98 -21.69 -26.82
C PRO A 49 -24.91 -20.31 -27.48
N ARG A 50 -24.67 -20.25 -28.79
CA ARG A 50 -24.86 -19.02 -29.59
C ARG A 50 -26.28 -19.00 -30.16
N ARG A 51 -27.07 -18.02 -29.74
CA ARG A 51 -28.31 -17.62 -30.42
C ARG A 51 -28.22 -16.12 -30.71
N ARG A 52 -28.35 -15.72 -31.98
CA ARG A 52 -28.64 -14.33 -32.36
C ARG A 52 -30.04 -14.30 -32.98
N PRO A 53 -30.91 -13.35 -32.63
CA PRO A 53 -32.01 -12.98 -33.49
C PRO A 53 -31.47 -12.18 -34.69
N ASP A 54 -32.20 -12.24 -35.81
CA ASP A 54 -32.45 -11.16 -36.78
C ASP A 54 -32.89 -11.81 -38.10
N GLY A 55 -34.19 -12.01 -38.23
CA GLY A 55 -34.79 -12.68 -39.38
C GLY A 55 -34.92 -11.76 -40.59
N ARG A 56 -34.25 -12.10 -41.69
CA ARG A 56 -34.57 -11.60 -43.04
C ARG A 56 -34.57 -12.75 -44.06
N PRO A 57 -35.35 -12.66 -45.15
CA PRO A 57 -35.70 -13.83 -45.95
C PRO A 57 -34.58 -14.30 -46.88
N GLN A 58 -34.50 -15.61 -47.11
CA GLN A 58 -33.64 -16.23 -48.12
C GLN A 58 -34.32 -16.17 -49.50
N ALA A 59 -33.56 -15.82 -50.54
CA ALA A 59 -33.99 -15.96 -51.93
C ALA A 59 -33.44 -17.27 -52.53
N HIS A 60 -34.33 -18.09 -53.11
CA HIS A 60 -33.99 -19.37 -53.74
C HIS A 60 -33.38 -19.21 -55.13
N ARG A 61 -32.35 -20.02 -55.44
CA ARG A 61 -32.26 -21.01 -56.54
C ARG A 61 -30.82 -21.53 -56.62
N ALA A 62 -30.57 -22.82 -56.41
CA ALA A 62 -30.77 -23.94 -57.34
C ALA A 62 -29.67 -23.96 -58.42
N ALA A 63 -28.85 -25.00 -58.38
CA ALA A 63 -27.72 -25.19 -59.27
C ALA A 63 -28.13 -25.92 -60.54
N ASP A 64 -27.45 -25.64 -61.65
CA ASP A 64 -27.37 -26.58 -62.76
C ASP A 64 -26.00 -26.57 -63.46
N ARG A 65 -25.71 -27.68 -64.14
CA ARG A 65 -24.36 -28.13 -64.57
C ARG A 65 -23.85 -27.46 -65.86
N VAL A 66 -22.53 -27.22 -65.95
CA VAL A 66 -21.67 -27.63 -67.10
C VAL A 66 -20.26 -28.02 -66.57
N LEU A 67 -19.55 -28.90 -67.29
CA LEU A 67 -18.31 -29.57 -66.88
C LEU A 67 -17.01 -28.98 -67.50
N ARG A 68 -15.97 -28.85 -66.66
CA ARG A 68 -14.51 -29.01 -66.97
C ARG A 68 -13.83 -27.96 -67.91
N PRO A 69 -12.47 -27.88 -67.96
CA PRO A 69 -11.46 -28.70 -67.28
C PRO A 69 -10.47 -27.94 -66.35
N LEU A 70 -9.67 -28.73 -65.62
CA LEU A 70 -8.45 -28.28 -64.94
C LEU A 70 -7.40 -27.79 -65.95
N VAL A 71 -6.74 -26.67 -65.64
CA VAL A 71 -5.33 -26.45 -66.03
C VAL A 71 -4.54 -26.24 -64.73
N ARG A 72 -3.52 -27.08 -64.52
CA ARG A 72 -2.52 -26.92 -63.46
C ARG A 72 -1.31 -26.23 -64.07
N ASP A 73 -1.05 -24.99 -63.69
CA ASP A 73 0.27 -24.37 -63.88
C ASP A 73 0.96 -24.19 -62.51
N PRO A 74 2.18 -24.72 -62.33
CA PRO A 74 2.94 -24.52 -61.11
C PRO A 74 3.59 -23.12 -61.10
N VAL A 75 3.11 -22.25 -60.22
CA VAL A 75 3.71 -20.93 -59.99
C VAL A 75 5.17 -21.09 -59.52
N ARG A 76 6.13 -20.69 -60.36
CA ARG A 76 7.55 -20.67 -60.01
C ARG A 76 7.85 -19.57 -58.97
N PRO A 77 8.64 -19.84 -57.92
CA PRO A 77 8.96 -18.84 -56.91
C PRO A 77 10.14 -17.95 -57.36
N ALA A 78 9.89 -16.96 -58.22
CA ALA A 78 10.90 -16.01 -58.69
C ALA A 78 10.76 -14.57 -58.13
N ASP A 79 9.56 -14.15 -57.72
CA ASP A 79 9.28 -12.76 -57.30
C ASP A 79 9.12 -12.56 -55.78
N LEU A 80 9.66 -13.46 -54.96
CA LEU A 80 9.85 -13.19 -53.53
C LEU A 80 11.05 -12.26 -53.31
N ARG A 81 10.91 -10.99 -53.73
CA ARG A 81 11.76 -9.90 -53.24
C ARG A 81 11.76 -9.98 -51.71
N PRO A 82 12.93 -10.09 -51.04
CA PRO A 82 12.94 -10.04 -49.59
C PRO A 82 12.49 -8.65 -49.19
N ARG A 83 11.26 -8.54 -48.66
CA ARG A 83 10.80 -7.36 -47.93
C ARG A 83 11.73 -7.21 -46.73
N ARG A 84 12.83 -6.47 -46.95
CA ARG A 84 13.80 -6.06 -45.94
C ARG A 84 12.97 -5.37 -44.87
N ARG A 85 12.66 -6.10 -43.79
CA ARG A 85 11.88 -5.56 -42.68
C ARG A 85 12.74 -4.47 -42.08
N LEU A 86 12.49 -3.23 -42.51
CA LEU A 86 13.00 -2.02 -41.88
C LEU A 86 12.46 -2.03 -40.46
N ARG A 87 13.16 -2.74 -39.58
CA ARG A 87 13.12 -2.50 -38.15
C ARG A 87 13.70 -1.10 -38.00
N HIS A 88 12.84 -0.09 -38.12
CA HIS A 88 13.02 1.17 -37.43
C HIS A 88 13.08 0.85 -35.94
N ARG A 89 14.26 0.41 -35.51
CA ARG A 89 14.67 0.43 -34.12
C ARG A 89 14.80 1.90 -33.82
N ARG A 90 13.66 2.55 -33.51
CA ARG A 90 13.61 3.89 -32.93
C ARG A 90 14.50 3.82 -31.70
N ARG A 91 15.78 4.19 -31.85
CA ARG A 91 16.57 4.67 -30.74
C ARG A 91 15.76 5.81 -30.18
N ARG A 92 15.19 5.59 -29.00
CA ARG A 92 14.70 6.69 -28.17
C ARG A 92 15.97 7.37 -27.72
N ASP A 93 16.39 8.40 -28.46
CA ASP A 93 17.46 9.26 -27.97
C ASP A 93 17.00 9.81 -26.62
N PRO A 94 17.83 9.69 -25.57
CA PRO A 94 17.41 10.07 -24.23
C PRO A 94 17.07 11.56 -24.22
N ALA A 95 15.92 11.89 -23.63
CA ALA A 95 15.36 13.23 -23.49
C ALA A 95 16.24 14.24 -22.71
N VAL A 96 17.45 13.84 -22.32
CA VAL A 96 18.36 14.52 -21.40
C VAL A 96 19.78 14.38 -21.93
N ASN A 97 20.54 15.48 -21.96
CA ASN A 97 21.96 15.48 -22.30
C ASN A 97 22.71 14.49 -21.39
N ARG A 98 23.56 13.61 -21.98
CA ARG A 98 24.39 12.63 -21.26
C ARG A 98 25.18 13.25 -20.10
N HIS A 99 25.70 14.47 -20.27
CA HIS A 99 26.41 15.18 -19.22
C HIS A 99 25.47 15.59 -18.08
N ALA A 100 24.27 16.11 -18.39
CA ALA A 100 23.26 16.43 -17.37
C ALA A 100 22.77 15.19 -16.62
N GLN A 101 22.57 14.05 -17.30
CA GLN A 101 22.24 12.78 -16.66
C GLN A 101 23.37 12.32 -15.71
N SER A 102 24.63 12.41 -16.17
CA SER A 102 25.79 11.95 -15.39
C SER A 102 26.02 12.83 -14.16
N LEU A 103 25.88 14.16 -14.32
CA LEU A 103 25.93 15.11 -13.21
C LEU A 103 24.80 14.86 -12.21
N LEU A 104 23.56 14.62 -12.67
CA LEU A 104 22.42 14.34 -11.80
C LEU A 104 22.66 13.08 -10.95
N LEU A 105 23.24 12.02 -11.51
CA LEU A 105 23.61 10.81 -10.75
C LEU A 105 24.66 11.09 -9.66
N ILE A 106 25.70 11.87 -10.00
CA ILE A 106 26.74 12.27 -9.03
C ILE A 106 26.15 13.15 -7.93
N THR A 107 25.39 14.19 -8.27
CA THR A 107 24.75 15.09 -7.30
C THR A 107 23.79 14.34 -6.38
N LEU A 108 22.99 13.41 -6.91
CA LEU A 108 22.07 12.61 -6.10
C LEU A 108 22.82 11.65 -5.14
N GLY A 109 23.90 11.01 -5.62
CA GLY A 109 24.74 10.17 -4.76
C GLY A 109 25.49 10.95 -3.68
N LEU A 110 26.04 12.12 -4.02
CA LEU A 110 26.69 13.01 -3.04
C LEU A 110 25.69 13.55 -2.02
N ALA A 111 24.49 13.96 -2.44
CA ALA A 111 23.42 14.37 -1.53
C ALA A 111 23.01 13.23 -0.59
N ALA A 112 22.89 11.99 -1.09
CA ALA A 112 22.61 10.82 -0.27
C ALA A 112 23.71 10.55 0.77
N VAL A 113 24.99 10.70 0.42
CA VAL A 113 26.11 10.63 1.38
C VAL A 113 26.02 11.75 2.42
N TRP A 114 25.73 12.98 1.98
CA TRP A 114 25.62 14.16 2.86
C TRP A 114 24.50 14.02 3.91
N ILE A 115 23.31 13.54 3.55
CA ILE A 115 22.23 13.31 4.55
C ILE A 115 22.48 12.11 5.46
N THR A 116 23.47 11.26 5.16
CA THR A 116 23.70 9.97 5.85
C THR A 116 24.92 9.96 6.77
N LEU A 117 25.95 10.77 6.46
CA LEU A 117 27.19 10.83 7.23
C LEU A 117 27.24 12.02 8.21
N PRO A 118 27.28 13.30 7.77
CA PRO A 118 27.40 14.43 8.69
C PRO A 118 26.10 14.82 9.41
N THR A 119 24.93 14.81 8.76
CA THR A 119 23.69 15.34 9.40
C THR A 119 22.83 14.28 10.07
N GLY A 120 22.98 13.00 9.69
CA GLY A 120 22.09 11.91 10.15
C GLY A 120 20.64 12.05 9.67
N GLU A 121 20.33 13.03 8.83
CA GLU A 121 18.99 13.44 8.43
C GLU A 121 18.22 12.36 7.64
N TYR A 122 18.91 11.36 7.08
CA TYR A 122 18.28 10.15 6.54
C TYR A 122 17.34 9.46 7.55
N LEU A 123 17.59 9.61 8.86
CA LEU A 123 16.72 9.11 9.94
C LEU A 123 15.33 9.76 9.98
N ASN A 124 15.12 10.90 9.29
CA ASN A 124 13.80 11.50 9.10
C ASN A 124 12.98 10.77 8.02
N TYR A 125 13.57 9.88 7.23
CA TYR A 125 12.90 9.25 6.08
C TYR A 125 13.09 7.74 5.96
N VAL A 126 14.15 7.18 6.56
CA VAL A 126 14.60 5.80 6.34
C VAL A 126 14.98 5.18 7.69
N ARG A 127 14.65 3.89 7.87
CA ARG A 127 14.95 3.17 9.13
C ARG A 127 16.48 3.04 9.35
N PRO A 128 17.02 3.20 10.57
CA PRO A 128 18.46 3.22 10.86
C PRO A 128 19.27 2.08 10.20
N GLY A 129 18.74 0.85 10.19
CA GLY A 129 19.41 -0.33 9.62
C GLY A 129 19.69 -0.27 8.11
N PHE A 130 19.05 0.65 7.36
CA PHE A 130 19.30 0.83 5.93
C PHE A 130 20.48 1.75 5.61
N ARG A 131 21.22 2.25 6.62
CA ARG A 131 22.41 3.10 6.42
C ARG A 131 23.43 2.50 5.44
N ILE A 132 23.76 1.22 5.58
CA ILE A 132 24.74 0.55 4.71
C ILE A 132 24.19 0.40 3.27
N PRO A 133 22.97 -0.18 3.04
CA PRO A 133 22.33 -0.17 1.72
C PRO A 133 22.21 1.22 1.05
N LEU A 134 21.98 2.27 1.83
CA LEU A 134 21.87 3.64 1.32
C LEU A 134 23.22 4.17 0.82
N LEU A 135 24.30 3.94 1.58
CA LEU A 135 25.66 4.31 1.20
C LEU A 135 26.17 3.51 0.00
N THR A 136 25.87 2.21 -0.10
CA THR A 136 26.27 1.40 -1.26
C THR A 136 25.52 1.83 -2.52
N ALA A 137 24.23 2.13 -2.43
CA ALA A 137 23.47 2.72 -3.55
C ALA A 137 24.03 4.08 -3.98
N ALA A 138 24.37 4.96 -3.02
CA ALA A 138 24.97 6.26 -3.29
C ALA A 138 26.34 6.12 -4.01
N ALA A 139 27.19 5.20 -3.55
CA ALA A 139 28.47 4.91 -4.20
C ALA A 139 28.28 4.39 -5.64
N VAL A 140 27.31 3.50 -5.88
CA VAL A 140 26.99 3.02 -7.24
C VAL A 140 26.51 4.16 -8.14
N LEU A 141 25.66 5.08 -7.65
CA LEU A 141 25.22 6.24 -8.43
C LEU A 141 26.40 7.15 -8.83
N ILE A 142 27.32 7.42 -7.90
CA ILE A 142 28.53 8.21 -8.16
C ILE A 142 29.42 7.52 -9.21
N VAL A 143 29.70 6.22 -9.04
CA VAL A 143 30.53 5.44 -9.98
C VAL A 143 29.90 5.40 -11.38
N LEU A 144 28.59 5.21 -11.50
CA LEU A 144 27.88 5.23 -12.77
C LEU A 144 27.90 6.62 -13.43
N GLY A 145 27.74 7.69 -12.65
CA GLY A 145 27.83 9.06 -13.14
C GLY A 145 29.24 9.42 -13.63
N VAL A 146 30.29 9.08 -12.86
CA VAL A 146 31.69 9.28 -13.26
C VAL A 146 32.01 8.47 -14.52
N ALA A 147 31.61 7.20 -14.60
CA ALA A 147 31.76 6.39 -15.80
C ALA A 147 31.00 6.97 -17.01
N GLY A 148 29.87 7.65 -16.78
CA GLY A 148 29.10 8.37 -17.80
C GLY A 148 29.81 9.60 -18.37
N LEU A 149 30.63 10.28 -17.57
CA LEU A 149 31.48 11.40 -18.00
C LEU A 149 32.77 10.92 -18.69
N VAL A 150 33.40 9.85 -18.20
CA VAL A 150 34.70 9.36 -18.70
C VAL A 150 34.55 8.55 -20.00
N ARG A 151 33.43 7.85 -20.20
CA ARG A 151 33.16 7.12 -21.46
C ARG A 151 32.91 8.10 -22.60
N ARG A 152 33.96 8.39 -23.37
CA ARG A 152 33.85 8.96 -24.73
C ARG A 152 32.82 8.15 -25.53
N PRO A 153 32.00 8.78 -26.38
CA PRO A 153 31.23 8.02 -27.36
C PRO A 153 32.20 7.16 -28.17
N ALA A 154 31.89 5.88 -28.35
CA ALA A 154 32.56 5.12 -29.40
C ALA A 154 32.32 5.85 -30.72
N PRO A 155 33.34 6.04 -31.58
CA PRO A 155 33.07 6.46 -32.94
C PRO A 155 32.08 5.43 -33.51
N ALA A 156 30.93 5.92 -33.97
CA ALA A 156 30.16 5.12 -34.91
C ALA A 156 30.96 5.17 -36.21
N ASP A 157 31.37 4.01 -36.70
CA ASP A 157 31.95 3.90 -38.04
C ASP A 157 30.85 4.31 -39.04
N HIS A 158 30.92 5.58 -39.44
CA HIS A 158 30.10 6.17 -40.47
C HIS A 158 30.82 5.97 -41.81
N ASP A 159 30.75 4.75 -42.33
CA ASP A 159 30.76 4.56 -43.77
C ASP A 159 29.48 5.23 -44.31
N ASP A 160 29.60 6.44 -44.86
CA ASP A 160 28.51 7.06 -45.61
C ASP A 160 29.05 7.81 -46.83
N HIS A 161 28.76 7.27 -48.00
CA HIS A 161 28.83 8.01 -49.25
C HIS A 161 27.61 8.93 -49.28
N GLY A 162 27.83 10.23 -49.45
CA GLY A 162 26.81 11.23 -49.15
C GLY A 162 25.58 11.20 -50.04
N HIS A 163 24.54 11.91 -49.59
CA HIS A 163 23.86 12.93 -50.39
C HIS A 163 23.08 13.90 -49.48
N ASP A 164 22.56 14.96 -50.10
CA ASP A 164 22.30 16.25 -49.50
C ASP A 164 21.02 16.38 -48.64
N ASP A 165 21.02 17.47 -47.87
CA ASP A 165 19.85 18.25 -47.42
C ASP A 165 18.77 17.56 -46.55
N HIS A 166 18.85 17.80 -45.23
CA HIS A 166 17.86 18.63 -44.50
C HIS A 166 18.20 18.69 -43.00
N GLY A 167 18.43 19.90 -42.49
CA GLY A 167 18.76 20.13 -41.08
C GLY A 167 17.56 19.93 -40.15
N HIS A 168 17.52 18.84 -39.41
CA HIS A 168 16.61 18.66 -38.27
C HIS A 168 17.39 18.52 -36.96
N ASP A 169 17.46 19.64 -36.22
CA ASP A 169 18.08 19.74 -34.90
C ASP A 169 17.30 18.93 -33.85
N HIS A 170 17.61 17.63 -33.77
CA HIS A 170 17.08 16.73 -32.75
C HIS A 170 17.87 16.77 -31.42
N SER A 171 18.80 17.73 -31.24
CA SER A 171 19.65 17.81 -30.04
C SER A 171 18.90 18.27 -28.77
N ARG A 172 17.73 18.90 -28.94
CA ARG A 172 16.89 19.36 -27.82
C ARG A 172 15.90 18.27 -27.41
N GLY A 173 16.28 17.50 -26.39
CA GLY A 173 15.34 16.66 -25.65
C GLY A 173 14.12 17.48 -25.16
N PRO A 174 12.93 16.85 -25.01
CA PRO A 174 11.71 17.53 -24.63
C PRO A 174 11.90 18.49 -23.44
N ARG A 175 11.57 19.78 -23.62
CA ARG A 175 11.66 20.79 -22.54
C ARG A 175 10.89 20.39 -21.27
N VAL A 176 9.88 19.52 -21.42
CA VAL A 176 9.13 18.87 -20.33
C VAL A 176 10.01 18.02 -19.41
N ALA A 177 11.14 17.47 -19.88
CA ALA A 177 12.06 16.68 -19.03
C ALA A 177 12.66 17.50 -17.89
N TRP A 178 12.78 18.84 -18.04
CA TRP A 178 13.18 19.73 -16.94
C TRP A 178 12.15 19.76 -15.79
N LEU A 179 10.87 19.50 -16.07
CA LEU A 179 9.83 19.39 -15.03
C LEU A 179 10.02 18.16 -14.13
N LEU A 180 10.83 17.17 -14.52
CA LEU A 180 11.23 16.07 -13.63
C LEU A 180 12.31 16.50 -12.63
N GLY A 181 13.08 17.54 -12.94
CA GLY A 181 14.02 18.17 -12.00
C GLY A 181 13.32 19.02 -10.94
N LEU A 182 12.13 19.56 -11.24
CA LEU A 182 11.39 20.45 -10.34
C LEU A 182 10.97 19.79 -9.01
N PRO A 183 10.41 18.55 -8.97
CA PRO A 183 10.18 17.84 -7.70
C PRO A 183 11.46 17.64 -6.87
N VAL A 184 12.60 17.35 -7.52
CA VAL A 184 13.88 17.15 -6.84
C VAL A 184 14.39 18.47 -6.26
N LEU A 185 14.29 19.56 -7.02
CA LEU A 185 14.61 20.93 -6.56
C LEU A 185 13.72 21.34 -5.39
N VAL A 186 12.42 21.10 -5.47
CA VAL A 186 11.47 21.40 -4.38
C VAL A 186 11.82 20.61 -3.12
N ILE A 187 12.12 19.31 -3.22
CA ILE A 187 12.55 18.50 -2.06
C ILE A 187 13.88 19.02 -1.47
N ALA A 188 14.84 19.39 -2.32
CA ALA A 188 16.14 19.91 -1.88
C ALA A 188 16.05 21.29 -1.21
N VAL A 189 15.12 22.16 -1.64
CA VAL A 189 14.91 23.50 -1.08
C VAL A 189 13.99 23.49 0.15
N VAL A 190 13.00 22.61 0.19
CA VAL A 190 11.99 22.57 1.26
C VAL A 190 12.38 21.64 2.41
N ALA A 191 13.12 20.55 2.14
CA ALA A 191 13.55 19.53 3.12
C ALA A 191 12.46 19.22 4.17
N PRO A 192 11.31 18.64 3.76
CA PRO A 192 10.14 18.55 4.62
C PRO A 192 10.46 17.81 5.94
N PRO A 193 10.13 18.39 7.11
CA PRO A 193 10.51 17.82 8.39
C PRO A 193 9.93 16.42 8.60
N ALA A 194 10.53 15.66 9.54
CA ALA A 194 10.06 14.34 9.94
C ALA A 194 8.53 14.26 10.12
N LEU A 195 7.97 13.10 9.80
CA LEU A 195 6.52 12.84 9.78
C LEU A 195 5.86 13.19 11.13
N GLY A 196 5.19 14.35 11.17
CA GLY A 196 4.56 14.88 12.38
C GLY A 196 3.03 14.66 12.44
N SER A 197 2.39 15.43 13.30
CA SER A 197 0.95 15.38 13.63
C SER A 197 0.01 15.52 12.43
N TYR A 198 0.39 16.30 11.43
CA TYR A 198 -0.35 16.47 10.17
C TYR A 198 -0.50 15.16 9.36
N MET A 199 0.53 14.31 9.41
CA MET A 199 0.54 13.01 8.73
C MET A 199 -0.12 11.94 9.61
N ALA A 200 0.17 11.93 10.91
CA ALA A 200 -0.47 11.02 11.86
C ALA A 200 -2.01 11.17 11.88
N SER A 201 -2.53 12.40 11.77
CA SER A 201 -3.99 12.67 11.77
C SER A 201 -4.71 12.29 10.45
N ARG A 202 -3.97 12.12 9.34
CA ARG A 202 -4.49 11.62 8.05
C ARG A 202 -4.24 10.13 7.84
N GLY A 203 -3.20 9.57 8.47
CA GLY A 203 -2.84 8.16 8.41
C GLY A 203 -3.85 7.18 9.03
N THR A 204 -5.02 7.65 9.49
CA THR A 204 -6.02 6.84 10.19
C THR A 204 -6.60 5.69 9.35
N GLY A 205 -6.38 5.67 8.04
CA GLY A 205 -6.73 4.54 7.16
C GLY A 205 -5.73 3.37 7.17
N ARG A 206 -4.55 3.53 7.79
CA ARG A 206 -3.53 2.48 7.91
C ARG A 206 -3.21 2.24 9.39
N ALA A 207 -4.06 1.45 10.04
CA ALA A 207 -3.80 0.98 11.40
C ALA A 207 -2.45 0.22 11.45
N PRO A 208 -1.71 0.28 12.57
CA PRO A 208 -0.69 -0.70 12.89
C PRO A 208 -1.23 -2.12 12.68
N ALA A 209 -0.43 -3.02 12.11
CA ALA A 209 -0.75 -4.43 12.21
C ALA A 209 -0.73 -4.83 13.70
N PRO A 210 -1.69 -5.64 14.19
CA PRO A 210 -1.68 -6.13 15.56
C PRO A 210 -0.30 -6.73 15.91
N PRO A 211 0.17 -6.59 17.15
CA PRO A 211 1.43 -7.22 17.58
C PRO A 211 1.37 -8.71 17.29
N ALA A 212 2.27 -9.22 16.44
CA ALA A 212 2.30 -10.64 16.12
C ALA A 212 2.43 -11.48 17.40
N ASP A 213 1.56 -12.47 17.58
CA ASP A 213 1.45 -13.29 18.80
C ASP A 213 2.77 -13.99 19.21
N SER A 214 3.74 -14.06 18.29
CA SER A 214 5.08 -14.60 18.52
C SER A 214 6.00 -13.74 19.41
N ARG A 215 5.74 -12.43 19.60
CA ARG A 215 6.52 -11.60 20.54
C ARG A 215 5.93 -11.66 21.94
N GLN A 216 6.29 -12.67 22.73
CA GLN A 216 5.95 -12.69 24.16
C GLN A 216 6.73 -11.60 24.92
N TYR A 217 6.05 -10.81 25.76
CA TYR A 217 6.68 -9.85 26.65
C TYR A 217 6.74 -10.42 28.08
N GLY A 218 7.94 -10.50 28.64
CA GLY A 218 8.16 -10.92 30.03
C GLY A 218 7.69 -9.88 31.06
N GLU A 219 7.56 -10.31 32.32
CA GLU A 219 7.20 -9.46 33.45
C GLU A 219 8.20 -8.28 33.63
N ILE A 220 7.70 -7.13 34.10
CA ILE A 220 8.55 -5.98 34.48
C ILE A 220 8.43 -5.80 36.00
N ALA A 221 9.57 -5.65 36.68
CA ALA A 221 9.59 -5.33 38.10
C ALA A 221 8.95 -3.95 38.36
N VAL A 222 7.92 -3.90 39.21
CA VAL A 222 7.33 -2.64 39.67
C VAL A 222 8.36 -1.90 40.52
N SER A 223 8.75 -0.69 40.10
CA SER A 223 9.81 0.09 40.75
C SER A 223 9.41 1.56 40.94
N VAL A 224 10.16 2.26 41.81
CA VAL A 224 9.99 3.71 42.02
C VAL A 224 10.49 4.52 40.82
N ALA A 225 11.40 3.98 40.00
CA ALA A 225 11.81 4.59 38.74
C ALA A 225 10.84 4.20 37.60
N PRO A 226 10.37 5.16 36.77
CA PRO A 226 9.59 4.83 35.59
C PRO A 226 10.41 4.01 34.57
N THR A 227 9.87 2.89 34.11
CA THR A 227 10.48 2.09 33.03
C THR A 227 10.34 2.83 31.69
N GLN A 228 11.47 3.19 31.08
CA GLN A 228 11.51 3.73 29.72
C GLN A 228 11.20 2.61 28.71
N MET A 229 10.28 2.85 27.78
CA MET A 229 9.98 1.91 26.68
C MET A 229 9.44 2.66 25.45
N SER A 230 9.44 2.00 24.28
CA SER A 230 8.83 2.56 23.07
C SER A 230 7.30 2.50 23.15
N ILE A 231 6.61 3.30 22.33
CA ILE A 231 5.14 3.23 22.24
C ILE A 231 4.72 1.88 21.62
N GLY A 232 5.52 1.34 20.70
CA GLY A 232 5.29 0.01 20.13
C GLY A 232 5.45 -1.14 21.12
N GLU A 233 6.44 -1.06 22.01
CA GLU A 233 6.57 -2.03 23.11
C GLU A 233 5.40 -1.91 24.08
N TYR A 234 5.04 -0.68 24.48
CA TYR A 234 3.89 -0.43 25.35
C TYR A 234 2.59 -1.01 24.77
N ILE A 235 2.32 -0.76 23.48
CA ILE A 235 1.13 -1.30 22.80
C ILE A 235 1.13 -2.84 22.81
N GLY A 236 2.28 -3.46 22.53
CA GLY A 236 2.42 -4.91 22.56
C GLY A 236 2.20 -5.53 23.94
N ARG A 237 2.76 -4.92 24.99
CA ARG A 237 2.59 -5.34 26.39
C ARG A 237 1.15 -5.16 26.86
N ALA A 238 0.53 -4.03 26.55
CA ALA A 238 -0.84 -3.73 26.90
C ALA A 238 -1.83 -4.69 26.24
N PHE A 239 -1.61 -5.04 24.96
CA PHE A 239 -2.40 -6.04 24.24
C PHE A 239 -2.32 -7.44 24.89
N GLN A 240 -1.16 -7.84 25.40
CA GLN A 240 -1.00 -9.10 26.14
C GLN A 240 -1.63 -9.03 27.55
N ALA A 241 -1.57 -7.87 28.21
CA ALA A 241 -2.27 -7.65 29.46
C ALA A 241 -3.79 -7.81 29.31
N GLN A 242 -4.38 -7.30 28.22
CA GLN A 242 -5.80 -7.51 27.89
C GLN A 242 -6.16 -8.99 27.63
N ARG A 243 -5.24 -9.78 27.05
CA ARG A 243 -5.47 -11.19 26.70
C ARG A 243 -5.18 -12.19 27.82
N GLY A 244 -4.81 -11.74 29.02
CA GLY A 244 -4.66 -12.61 30.21
C GLY A 244 -3.26 -12.66 30.83
N ASN A 245 -2.29 -11.86 30.37
CA ASN A 245 -1.00 -11.67 31.06
C ASN A 245 -0.88 -10.26 31.66
N PRO A 246 -1.67 -9.90 32.70
CA PRO A 246 -1.66 -8.56 33.28
C PRO A 246 -0.28 -8.13 33.79
N ARG A 247 0.54 -9.08 34.25
CA ARG A 247 1.90 -8.84 34.76
C ARG A 247 2.90 -8.31 33.71
N ALA A 248 2.54 -8.31 32.43
CA ALA A 248 3.33 -7.67 31.39
C ALA A 248 3.40 -6.14 31.52
N LEU A 249 2.45 -5.51 32.24
CA LEU A 249 2.35 -4.03 32.32
C LEU A 249 1.59 -3.46 33.54
N GLU A 250 0.80 -4.25 34.26
CA GLU A 250 -0.10 -3.71 35.29
C GLU A 250 0.64 -3.27 36.56
N GLY A 251 0.29 -2.08 37.08
CA GLY A 251 1.02 -1.43 38.17
C GLY A 251 2.40 -0.88 37.80
N VAL A 252 2.92 -1.21 36.61
CA VAL A 252 4.22 -0.71 36.12
C VAL A 252 4.09 0.76 35.74
N ARG A 253 4.91 1.60 36.36
CA ARG A 253 5.03 3.01 35.96
C ARG A 253 5.93 3.09 34.73
N VAL A 254 5.36 3.49 33.61
CA VAL A 254 6.07 3.60 32.33
C VAL A 254 6.36 5.04 31.98
N ARG A 255 7.37 5.24 31.15
CA ARG A 255 7.73 6.52 30.55
C ARG A 255 7.82 6.36 29.04
N LEU A 256 6.97 7.10 28.35
CA LEU A 256 6.81 7.08 26.89
C LEU A 256 7.18 8.45 26.32
N THR A 257 7.74 8.44 25.12
CA THR A 257 8.18 9.66 24.42
C THR A 257 7.52 9.73 23.06
N GLY A 258 6.88 10.85 22.72
CA GLY A 258 6.18 11.06 21.46
C GLY A 258 5.80 12.52 21.24
N PHE A 259 5.12 12.80 20.12
CA PHE A 259 4.53 14.10 19.84
C PHE A 259 3.01 14.07 20.07
N VAL A 260 2.43 15.23 20.41
CA VAL A 260 1.00 15.36 20.69
C VAL A 260 0.18 15.40 19.40
N THR A 261 -0.88 14.59 19.34
CA THR A 261 -1.91 14.67 18.28
C THR A 261 -3.31 14.74 18.89
N PRO A 262 -4.20 15.62 18.39
CA PRO A 262 -5.58 15.71 18.88
C PRO A 262 -6.40 14.47 18.52
N ARG A 263 -7.33 14.09 19.40
CA ARG A 263 -8.29 12.99 19.18
C ARG A 263 -9.65 13.57 18.77
N ARG A 264 -10.27 13.03 17.71
CA ARG A 264 -11.55 13.56 17.17
C ARG A 264 -12.71 13.51 18.18
N GLU A 265 -12.72 12.48 19.02
CA GLU A 265 -13.70 12.25 20.10
C GLU A 265 -13.36 13.01 21.39
N GLY A 266 -12.43 13.97 21.35
CA GLY A 266 -11.92 14.67 22.53
C GLY A 266 -10.74 13.97 23.18
N GLY A 267 -9.94 14.76 23.91
CA GLY A 267 -8.63 14.35 24.43
C GLY A 267 -7.54 14.30 23.37
N TRP A 268 -6.45 13.60 23.68
CA TRP A 268 -5.27 13.54 22.83
C TRP A 268 -4.59 12.18 22.86
N TYR A 269 -3.84 11.90 21.81
CA TYR A 269 -2.92 10.77 21.75
C TYR A 269 -1.47 11.26 21.89
N LEU A 270 -0.68 10.53 22.67
CA LEU A 270 0.76 10.51 22.52
C LEU A 270 1.09 9.63 21.30
N THR A 271 1.83 10.19 20.35
CA THR A 271 2.06 9.55 19.05
C THR A 271 3.54 9.42 18.73
N ARG A 272 3.90 8.27 18.17
CA ARG A 272 5.14 8.03 17.44
C ARG A 272 4.79 7.55 16.03
N MET A 273 5.60 7.91 15.05
CA MET A 273 5.54 7.25 13.74
C MET A 273 6.49 6.05 13.75
N LYS A 274 6.14 5.00 13.04
CA LYS A 274 6.98 3.80 12.87
C LYS A 274 7.22 3.53 11.39
N ILE A 275 8.48 3.31 11.02
CA ILE A 275 8.91 3.03 9.65
C ILE A 275 9.49 1.61 9.58
N ALA A 276 9.09 0.81 8.58
CA ALA A 276 9.68 -0.50 8.34
C ALA A 276 10.89 -0.43 7.38
N CYS A 277 10.78 0.34 6.30
CA CYS A 277 11.87 0.66 5.36
C CYS A 277 11.98 2.16 5.03
N CYS A 278 10.89 2.86 4.72
CA CYS A 278 10.91 4.30 4.39
C CYS A 278 9.62 5.05 4.75
N ALA A 279 9.66 6.39 4.69
CA ALA A 279 8.54 7.28 5.03
C ALA A 279 7.21 6.96 4.32
N GLY A 280 7.25 6.27 3.17
CA GLY A 280 6.05 5.82 2.45
C GLY A 280 5.30 4.65 3.11
N ASP A 281 5.94 3.89 4.02
CA ASP A 281 5.29 2.81 4.78
C ASP A 281 4.88 3.21 6.21
N ALA A 282 5.15 4.47 6.58
CA ALA A 282 5.06 4.93 7.95
C ALA A 282 3.63 4.82 8.54
N VAL A 283 3.53 4.24 9.73
CA VAL A 283 2.26 4.10 10.48
C VAL A 283 2.31 4.84 11.81
N ALA A 284 1.17 5.38 12.23
CA ALA A 284 1.05 6.13 13.48
C ALA A 284 0.73 5.19 14.66
N PHE A 285 1.68 5.04 15.57
CA PHE A 285 1.51 4.35 16.85
C PHE A 285 1.01 5.36 17.88
N ARG A 286 -0.16 5.10 18.47
CA ARG A 286 -0.93 6.08 19.25
C ARG A 286 -1.38 5.48 20.59
N VAL A 287 -1.22 6.23 21.67
CA VAL A 287 -1.73 5.88 23.01
C VAL A 287 -2.58 7.03 23.53
N ILE A 288 -3.81 6.74 23.96
CA ILE A 288 -4.72 7.73 24.55
C ILE A 288 -4.16 8.14 25.92
N VAL A 289 -4.05 9.44 26.18
CA VAL A 289 -3.53 9.94 27.45
C VAL A 289 -4.65 10.57 28.28
N HIS A 290 -4.77 10.14 29.53
CA HIS A 290 -5.69 10.68 30.54
C HIS A 290 -4.93 11.27 31.74
N GLY A 291 -5.63 12.01 32.61
CA GLY A 291 -5.10 12.52 33.88
C GLY A 291 -4.35 13.85 33.81
N VAL A 292 -3.94 14.29 32.61
CA VAL A 292 -3.15 15.52 32.39
C VAL A 292 -3.73 16.38 31.25
N PRO A 293 -3.59 17.71 31.29
CA PRO A 293 -4.04 18.59 30.22
C PRO A 293 -3.27 18.33 28.91
N GLN A 294 -3.96 18.54 27.78
CA GLN A 294 -3.37 18.40 26.45
C GLN A 294 -2.33 19.51 26.18
N PRO A 295 -1.07 19.17 25.87
CA PRO A 295 -0.09 20.16 25.40
C PRO A 295 -0.38 20.59 23.94
N PRO A 296 0.25 21.66 23.42
CA PRO A 296 0.11 22.06 22.02
C PRO A 296 0.40 20.91 21.05
N ALA A 297 -0.36 20.83 19.96
CA ALA A 297 -0.17 19.80 18.94
C ALA A 297 1.24 19.87 18.30
N ASP A 298 1.73 18.74 17.79
CA ASP A 298 3.09 18.57 17.24
C ASP A 298 4.24 18.72 18.25
N ARG A 299 3.97 19.18 19.48
CA ARG A 299 5.00 19.33 20.52
C ARG A 299 5.48 17.97 21.01
N TRP A 300 6.80 17.80 21.10
CA TRP A 300 7.44 16.63 21.67
C TRP A 300 7.36 16.66 23.20
N VAL A 301 6.91 15.55 23.77
CA VAL A 301 6.71 15.37 25.21
C VAL A 301 7.12 13.97 25.66
N GLN A 302 7.54 13.89 26.92
CA GLN A 302 7.77 12.66 27.64
C GLN A 302 6.68 12.53 28.71
N VAL A 303 5.87 11.49 28.60
CA VAL A 303 4.72 11.21 29.47
C VAL A 303 5.08 10.07 30.42
N THR A 304 4.87 10.28 31.71
CA THR A 304 4.99 9.23 32.74
C THR A 304 3.60 8.89 33.27
N GLY A 305 3.31 7.60 33.41
CA GLY A 305 2.01 7.11 33.86
C GLY A 305 1.96 5.60 34.04
N THR A 306 0.76 5.05 34.14
CA THR A 306 0.48 3.61 34.24
C THR A 306 -0.50 3.18 33.15
N TRP A 307 -0.49 1.90 32.80
CA TRP A 307 -1.48 1.36 31.87
C TRP A 307 -2.91 1.47 32.41
N ARG A 308 -3.82 1.99 31.57
CA ARG A 308 -5.25 2.02 31.87
C ARG A 308 -5.89 0.75 31.32
N ARG A 309 -6.26 -0.17 32.22
CA ARG A 309 -7.00 -1.40 31.87
C ARG A 309 -8.36 -1.03 31.25
N PRO A 310 -8.76 -1.62 30.10
CA PRO A 310 -10.11 -1.48 29.57
C PRO A 310 -11.18 -2.02 30.54
N PRO A 311 -12.45 -1.54 30.47
CA PRO A 311 -13.55 -2.09 31.26
C PRO A 311 -13.72 -3.60 31.05
N ALA A 312 -14.13 -4.31 32.10
CA ALA A 312 -14.39 -5.74 32.03
C ALA A 312 -15.44 -6.08 30.95
N GLY A 313 -15.18 -7.11 30.14
CA GLY A 313 -16.01 -7.49 29.00
C GLY A 313 -15.70 -6.76 27.68
N THR A 314 -14.80 -5.77 27.67
CA THR A 314 -14.32 -5.15 26.43
C THR A 314 -13.45 -6.15 25.64
N PRO A 315 -13.73 -6.43 24.35
CA PRO A 315 -12.85 -7.26 23.52
C PRO A 315 -11.44 -6.65 23.38
N PRO A 316 -10.38 -7.46 23.21
CA PRO A 316 -9.03 -6.93 23.04
C PRO A 316 -8.92 -5.94 21.87
N THR A 317 -8.39 -4.75 22.13
CA THR A 317 -8.28 -3.63 21.18
C THR A 317 -6.83 -3.17 21.03
N ASP A 318 -6.47 -2.70 19.83
CA ASP A 318 -5.18 -2.06 19.56
C ASP A 318 -5.12 -0.60 20.06
N GLU A 319 -6.26 0.07 20.30
CA GLU A 319 -6.28 1.41 20.91
C GLU A 319 -6.02 1.30 22.42
N GLN A 320 -4.77 1.54 22.81
CA GLN A 320 -4.34 1.52 24.22
C GLN A 320 -4.48 2.90 24.88
N ALA A 321 -4.80 2.90 26.17
CA ALA A 321 -4.86 4.10 27.00
C ALA A 321 -3.85 4.04 28.16
N MET A 322 -3.46 5.21 28.66
CA MET A 322 -2.65 5.35 29.87
C MET A 322 -3.21 6.45 30.80
N ASP A 323 -3.07 6.23 32.09
CA ASP A 323 -3.28 7.24 33.13
C ASP A 323 -1.94 7.93 33.42
N ALA A 324 -1.77 9.14 32.91
CA ALA A 324 -0.56 9.92 33.09
C ALA A 324 -0.58 10.70 34.41
N THR A 325 0.57 10.72 35.07
CA THR A 325 0.81 11.51 36.29
C THR A 325 1.75 12.69 36.04
N GLN A 326 2.53 12.66 34.96
CA GLN A 326 3.45 13.75 34.60
C GLN A 326 3.62 13.82 33.08
N THR A 327 3.65 15.05 32.53
CA THR A 327 4.04 15.32 31.14
C THR A 327 5.12 16.39 31.13
N VAL A 328 6.25 16.12 30.48
CA VAL A 328 7.40 17.02 30.40
C VAL A 328 7.69 17.36 28.92
N PRO A 329 7.69 18.63 28.50
CA PRO A 329 8.14 19.02 27.17
C PRO A 329 9.62 18.70 26.96
N ILE A 330 9.97 18.22 25.77
CA ILE A 330 11.36 17.89 25.40
C ILE A 330 11.67 18.43 23.98
N PRO A 331 12.94 18.60 23.60
CA PRO A 331 13.31 18.75 22.19
C PRO A 331 12.92 17.50 21.37
N ARG A 332 12.84 17.65 20.05
CA ARG A 332 12.66 16.51 19.13
C ARG A 332 13.84 15.54 19.30
N PRO A 333 13.61 14.24 19.55
CA PRO A 333 14.67 13.23 19.59
C PRO A 333 15.36 13.06 18.23
N GLU A 334 16.66 12.73 18.23
CA GLU A 334 17.44 12.44 17.02
C GLU A 334 16.83 11.33 16.16
N GLN A 335 16.29 10.28 16.81
CA GLN A 335 15.43 9.28 16.18
C GLN A 335 13.95 9.60 16.47
N PRO A 336 13.21 10.21 15.52
CA PRO A 336 11.79 10.52 15.70
C PRO A 336 10.89 9.26 15.64
N TYR A 337 11.40 8.13 15.14
CA TYR A 337 10.63 6.91 14.91
C TYR A 337 10.77 5.83 16.01
N ASP A 338 9.73 5.01 16.16
CA ASP A 338 9.64 3.83 17.05
C ASP A 338 10.31 2.58 16.45
#